data_AF-A0A1U7D6S5-F1
#
_entry.id   AF-A0A1U7D6S5-F1
#
_cell.length_a   1.000
_cell.length_b   1.000
_cell.length_c   1.000
_cell.angle_alpha   90.00
_cell.angle_beta   90.00
_cell.angle_gamma   90.00
#
_symmetry.space_group_name_H-M   'P 1'
#
loop_
_entity.id
_entity.type
_entity.pdbx_description
1 polymer ?
#
loop_
_entity_poly.entity_id
_entity_poly.type
_entity_poly.pdbx_seq_one_letter_code
_entity_poly.pdbx_strand_id
1 'polypeptide(L)'
;MANAGWVVGLNLVRQLIQLAFFAVLVRELSKTTVGEYQLITSAIGLCGFFILPGVSSMIMQSVARGHLGTFRKAFQFQLAGGVLGGIAICIYALLMEAQAEELRVGMMIAGITFPLAYGLSGWTDFQAGQGRFRQNA
;
A
#
# COMPACT_ATOMS: atom_id res chain seq x y z
N MET A 1 1.31 27.81 7.04
CA MET A 1 0.46 27.72 5.83
C MET A 1 1.27 27.62 4.53
N ALA A 2 2.43 28.29 4.41
CA ALA A 2 3.28 28.22 3.21
C ALA A 2 3.69 26.78 2.77
N ASN A 3 3.93 25.87 3.72
CA ASN A 3 4.33 24.49 3.40
C ASN A 3 3.17 23.60 2.94
N ALA A 4 1.92 23.91 3.31
CA ALA A 4 0.76 23.09 2.96
C ALA A 4 0.41 23.21 1.47
N GLY A 5 0.43 24.44 0.93
CA GLY A 5 0.21 24.69 -0.50
C GLY A 5 1.27 24.02 -1.38
N TRP A 6 2.54 24.04 -0.95
CA TRP A 6 3.63 23.36 -1.64
C TRP A 6 3.44 21.84 -1.70
N VAL A 7 3.11 21.20 -0.57
CA VAL A 7 2.87 19.76 -0.51
C VAL A 7 1.66 19.35 -1.35
N VAL A 8 0.59 20.15 -1.33
CA VAL A 8 -0.58 19.91 -2.19
C VAL A 8 -0.21 20.03 -3.67
N GLY A 9 0.56 21.05 -4.05
CA GLY A 9 1.05 21.21 -5.42
C GLY A 9 1.87 20.02 -5.90
N LEU A 10 2.81 19.53 -5.09
CA LEU A 10 3.60 18.34 -5.41
C LEU A 10 2.74 17.08 -5.55
N ASN A 11 1.73 16.90 -4.69
CA ASN A 11 0.81 15.76 -4.79
C ASN A 11 -0.04 15.81 -6.06
N LEU A 12 -0.47 17.00 -6.50
CA LEU A 12 -1.20 17.16 -7.76
C LEU A 12 -0.31 16.80 -8.96
N VAL A 13 0.94 17.28 -8.99
CA VAL A 13 1.89 16.94 -10.05
C VAL A 13 2.13 15.43 -10.08
N ARG A 14 2.32 14.79 -8.93
CA ARG A 14 2.47 13.32 -8.83
C ARG A 14 1.25 12.58 -9.39
N GLN A 15 0.04 13.01 -9.08
CA GLN A 15 -1.20 12.40 -9.61
C GLN A 15 -1.31 12.58 -11.13
N LEU A 16 -0.96 13.75 -11.66
CA LEU A 16 -0.95 14.00 -13.10
C LEU A 16 0.06 13.12 -13.83
N ILE A 17 1.25 12.91 -13.27
CA ILE A 17 2.26 12.01 -13.82
C ILE A 17 1.73 10.56 -13.84
N GLN A 18 1.10 10.10 -12.75
CA GLN A 18 0.49 8.77 -12.69
C GLN A 18 -0.61 8.60 -13.74
N LEU A 19 -1.45 9.61 -13.93
CA LEU A 19 -2.50 9.61 -14.94
C LEU A 19 -1.93 9.56 -16.36
N ALA A 20 -0.89 10.37 -16.65
CA ALA A 20 -0.24 10.39 -17.96
C ALA A 20 0.41 9.03 -18.26
N PHE A 21 1.10 8.44 -17.29
CA PHE A 21 1.68 7.10 -17.42
C PHE A 21 0.61 6.03 -17.67
N PHE A 22 -0.49 6.08 -16.94
CA PHE A 22 -1.62 5.17 -17.15
C PHE A 22 -2.25 5.34 -18.55
N ALA A 23 -2.38 6.57 -19.04
CA ALA A 23 -2.90 6.83 -20.38
C ALA A 23 -2.00 6.26 -21.49
N VAL A 24 -0.68 6.27 -21.30
CA VAL A 24 0.28 5.63 -22.20
C VAL A 24 0.13 4.10 -22.14
N LEU A 25 0.08 3.52 -20.93
CA LEU A 25 -0.12 2.07 -20.77
C LEU A 25 -1.40 1.58 -21.44
N VAL A 26 -2.52 2.27 -21.28
CA VAL A 26 -3.80 1.87 -21.88
C VAL A 26 -3.77 1.90 -23.42
N ARG A 27 -2.91 2.72 -24.03
CA ARG A 27 -2.74 2.74 -25.48
C ARG A 27 -1.92 1.56 -26.00
N GLU A 28 -0.93 1.14 -25.23
CA GLU A 28 0.02 0.08 -25.64
C GLU A 28 -0.47 -1.33 -25.23
N LEU A 29 -1.27 -1.44 -24.16
CA LEU A 29 -1.75 -2.71 -23.64
C LEU A 29 -3.12 -3.09 -24.22
N SER A 30 -3.36 -4.41 -24.29
CA SER A 30 -4.66 -4.95 -24.63
C SER A 30 -5.71 -4.64 -23.54
N LYS A 31 -6.99 -4.56 -23.93
CA LYS A 31 -8.10 -4.30 -22.99
C LYS A 31 -8.20 -5.35 -21.88
N THR A 32 -7.87 -6.61 -22.19
CA THR A 32 -7.91 -7.71 -21.22
C THR A 32 -6.85 -7.53 -20.14
N THR A 33 -5.61 -7.25 -20.54
CA THR A 33 -4.50 -7.03 -19.60
C THR A 33 -4.77 -5.83 -18.68
N VAL A 34 -5.30 -4.72 -19.22
CA VAL A 34 -5.68 -3.56 -18.38
C VAL A 34 -6.76 -3.93 -17.37
N GLY A 35 -7.75 -4.73 -17.77
CA GLY A 35 -8.79 -5.23 -16.88
C GLY A 35 -8.25 -6.09 -15.74
N GLU A 36 -7.30 -6.98 -16.04
CA GLU A 36 -6.62 -7.83 -15.05
C GLU A 36 -5.83 -7.01 -14.03
N TYR A 37 -5.05 -6.04 -14.49
CA TYR A 37 -4.34 -5.10 -13.59
C TYR A 37 -5.30 -4.31 -12.69
N GLN A 38 -6.42 -3.84 -13.24
CA GLN A 38 -7.43 -3.13 -12.46
C GLN A 38 -8.05 -4.03 -11.39
N LEU A 39 -8.24 -5.32 -11.70
CA LEU A 39 -8.80 -6.30 -10.76
C LEU A 39 -7.81 -6.58 -9.62
N ILE A 40 -6.51 -6.75 -9.92
CA ILE A 40 -5.45 -6.90 -8.92
C ILE A 40 -5.39 -5.69 -7.99
N THR A 41 -5.33 -4.48 -8.55
CA THR A 41 -5.28 -3.25 -7.75
C THR A 41 -6.52 -3.04 -6.90
N SER A 42 -7.71 -3.42 -7.40
CA SER A 42 -8.95 -3.38 -6.63
C SER A 42 -8.94 -4.38 -5.47
N ALA A 43 -8.42 -5.60 -5.68
CA ALA A 43 -8.27 -6.59 -4.61
C ALA A 43 -7.31 -6.13 -3.51
N ILE A 44 -6.18 -5.53 -3.90
CA ILE A 44 -5.24 -4.88 -2.96
C ILE A 44 -5.96 -3.78 -2.17
N GLY A 45 -6.69 -2.90 -2.85
CA GLY A 45 -7.44 -1.80 -2.22
C GLY A 45 -8.48 -2.31 -1.20
N LEU A 46 -9.23 -3.34 -1.56
CA LEU A 46 -10.23 -3.95 -0.69
C LEU A 46 -9.58 -4.62 0.53
N CYS A 47 -8.49 -5.35 0.33
CA CYS A 47 -7.73 -5.97 1.44
C CYS A 47 -7.00 -4.94 2.29
N GLY A 48 -6.87 -3.69 1.83
CA GLY A 48 -6.45 -2.56 2.65
C GLY A 48 -7.29 -2.38 3.92
N PHE A 49 -8.53 -2.88 3.95
CA PHE A 49 -9.37 -2.90 5.16
C PHE A 49 -8.74 -3.65 6.34
N PHE A 50 -7.93 -4.68 6.09
CA PHE A 50 -7.22 -5.41 7.15
C PHE A 50 -6.10 -4.57 7.80
N ILE A 51 -5.68 -3.49 7.14
CA ILE A 51 -4.76 -2.51 7.72
C ILE A 51 -5.57 -1.52 8.53
N LEU A 52 -5.44 -1.59 9.85
CA LEU A 52 -6.17 -0.73 10.78
C LEU A 52 -5.93 0.76 10.46
N PRO A 53 -6.97 1.53 10.09
CA PRO A 53 -6.83 2.95 9.82
C PRO A 53 -6.43 3.70 11.11
N GLY A 54 -5.60 4.72 10.97
CA GLY A 54 -5.14 5.55 12.10
C GLY A 54 -3.97 4.97 12.91
N VAL A 55 -3.52 3.73 12.62
CA VAL A 55 -2.31 3.19 13.28
C VAL A 55 -1.06 3.98 12.91
N SER A 56 -0.92 4.42 11.66
CA SER A 56 0.20 5.25 11.21
C SER A 56 0.31 6.56 12.00
N SER A 57 -0.80 7.30 12.15
CA SER A 57 -0.82 8.54 12.92
C SER A 57 -0.59 8.30 14.42
N MET A 58 -1.12 7.21 14.97
CA MET A 58 -0.86 6.79 16.35
C MET A 58 0.63 6.51 16.59
N ILE A 59 1.29 5.73 15.71
CA ILE A 59 2.72 5.44 15.81
C ILE A 59 3.50 6.75 15.77
N MET A 60 3.26 7.59 14.76
CA MET A 60 3.99 8.84 14.56
C MET A 60 3.87 9.77 15.78
N GLN A 61 2.65 9.99 16.28
CA GLN A 61 2.42 10.85 17.45
C GLN A 61 3.01 10.26 18.75
N SER A 62 2.89 8.95 18.95
CA SER A 62 3.41 8.29 20.14
C SER A 62 4.94 8.36 20.20
N VAL A 63 5.59 8.09 19.06
CA VAL A 63 7.05 8.17 18.91
C VAL A 63 7.55 9.60 19.09
N ALA A 64 6.86 10.60 18.52
CA ALA A 64 7.20 12.01 18.72
C ALA A 64 7.10 12.46 20.19
N ARG A 65 6.26 11.79 20.99
CA ARG A 65 6.15 12.00 22.44
C ARG A 65 7.10 11.12 23.26
N GLY A 66 8.04 10.40 22.64
CA GLY A 66 9.00 9.52 23.32
C GLY A 66 8.48 8.13 23.72
N HIS A 67 7.26 7.76 23.33
CA HIS A 67 6.62 6.50 23.72
C HIS A 67 6.91 5.38 22.70
N LEU A 68 8.14 4.88 22.70
CA LEU A 68 8.61 3.88 21.73
C LEU A 68 7.90 2.51 21.86
N GLY A 69 7.37 2.17 23.04
CA GLY A 69 6.69 0.90 23.29
C GLY A 69 5.41 0.71 22.47
N THR A 70 4.73 1.81 22.09
CA THR A 70 3.52 1.77 21.25
C THR A 70 3.81 1.22 19.86
N PHE A 71 4.98 1.55 19.29
CA PHE A 71 5.39 1.07 17.98
C PHE A 71 5.40 -0.47 17.91
N ARG A 72 5.98 -1.14 18.91
CA ARG A 72 6.10 -2.61 18.92
C ARG A 72 4.74 -3.31 18.83
N LYS A 73 3.76 -2.84 19.60
CA LYS A 73 2.39 -3.40 19.58
C LYS A 73 1.68 -3.07 18.28
N ALA A 74 1.71 -1.80 17.87
CA ALA A 74 1.06 -1.31 16.66
C ALA A 74 1.59 -2.00 15.38
N PHE A 75 2.91 -2.21 15.31
CA PHE A 75 3.57 -2.89 14.21
C PHE A 75 3.12 -4.36 14.10
N GLN A 76 2.96 -5.07 15.21
CA GLN A 76 2.44 -6.44 15.20
C GLN A 76 1.02 -6.50 14.63
N PHE A 77 0.15 -5.53 14.98
CA PHE A 77 -1.19 -5.45 14.41
C PHE A 77 -1.18 -5.13 12.92
N GLN A 78 -0.32 -4.21 12.47
CA GLN A 78 -0.17 -3.93 11.03
C GLN A 78 0.37 -5.13 10.25
N LEU A 79 1.38 -5.82 10.78
CA LEU A 79 1.94 -7.00 10.15
C LEU A 79 0.92 -8.12 10.08
N ALA A 80 0.17 -8.37 11.16
CA ALA A 80 -0.90 -9.36 11.18
C ALA A 80 -2.00 -9.01 10.17
N GLY A 81 -2.43 -7.74 10.10
CA GLY A 81 -3.38 -7.27 9.10
C GLY A 81 -2.87 -7.43 7.67
N GLY A 82 -1.60 -7.12 7.44
CA GLY A 82 -0.94 -7.35 6.15
C GLY A 82 -0.92 -8.82 5.76
N VAL A 83 -0.58 -9.72 6.69
CA VAL A 83 -0.61 -11.17 6.46
C VAL A 83 -2.02 -11.65 6.16
N LEU A 84 -3.02 -11.21 6.93
CA LEU A 84 -4.43 -11.59 6.70
C LEU A 84 -4.93 -11.11 5.34
N GLY A 85 -4.64 -9.87 4.95
CA GLY A 85 -4.97 -9.34 3.63
C GLY A 85 -4.27 -10.12 2.51
N GLY A 86 -2.98 -10.42 2.67
CA GLY A 86 -2.23 -11.25 1.71
C GLY A 86 -2.81 -12.65 1.54
N ILE A 87 -3.16 -13.32 2.65
CA ILE A 87 -3.82 -14.63 2.63
C ILE A 87 -5.17 -14.55 1.91
N ALA A 88 -5.98 -13.52 2.18
CA ALA A 88 -7.27 -13.35 1.52
C ALA A 88 -7.12 -13.22 -0.01
N ILE A 89 -6.14 -12.43 -0.48
CA ILE A 89 -5.83 -12.30 -1.92
C ILE A 89 -5.38 -13.64 -2.49
N CYS A 90 -4.50 -14.37 -1.80
CA CYS A 90 -4.02 -15.68 -2.26
C CYS A 90 -5.16 -16.72 -2.34
N ILE A 91 -6.06 -16.76 -1.35
CA ILE A 91 -7.24 -17.63 -1.38
C ILE A 91 -8.10 -17.28 -2.60
N TYR A 92 -8.37 -16.00 -2.82
CA TYR A 92 -9.13 -15.57 -3.98
C TYR A 92 -8.48 -16.01 -5.30
N ALA A 93 -7.16 -15.88 -5.43
CA ALA A 93 -6.41 -16.35 -6.58
C ALA A 93 -6.57 -17.86 -6.82
N LEU A 94 -6.52 -18.67 -5.76
CA LEU A 94 -6.66 -20.12 -5.83
C LEU A 94 -8.06 -20.58 -6.25
N LEU A 95 -9.09 -19.76 -6.02
CA LEU A 95 -10.48 -20.03 -6.42
C LEU A 95 -10.77 -19.65 -7.88
N MET A 96 -9.83 -19.01 -8.58
CA MET A 96 -10.02 -18.60 -9.98
C MET A 96 -9.92 -19.80 -10.94
N GLU A 97 -10.64 -19.73 -12.05
CA GLU A 97 -10.61 -20.76 -13.09
C GLU A 97 -9.23 -20.85 -13.75
N ALA A 98 -8.87 -22.06 -14.22
CA ALA A 98 -7.57 -22.34 -14.83
C ALA A 98 -7.30 -21.54 -16.12
N GLN A 99 -8.34 -21.03 -16.77
CA GLN A 99 -8.26 -20.23 -18.01
C GLN A 99 -7.68 -18.82 -17.75
N ALA A 100 -7.68 -18.35 -16.50
CA ALA A 100 -7.17 -17.04 -16.09
C ALA A 100 -5.78 -17.14 -15.43
N GLU A 101 -4.86 -17.88 -16.05
CA GLU A 101 -3.55 -18.19 -15.47
C GLU A 101 -2.73 -16.92 -15.17
N GLU A 102 -2.67 -15.97 -16.10
CA GLU A 102 -1.93 -14.71 -15.94
C GLU A 102 -2.44 -13.90 -14.74
N LEU A 103 -3.76 -13.70 -14.66
CA LEU A 103 -4.41 -12.99 -13.55
C LEU A 103 -4.19 -13.71 -12.22
N ARG A 104 -4.28 -15.04 -12.19
CA ARG A 104 -4.06 -15.85 -10.99
C ARG A 104 -2.63 -15.68 -10.46
N VAL A 105 -1.63 -15.75 -11.33
CA VAL A 105 -0.22 -15.54 -10.96
C VAL A 105 -0.01 -14.11 -10.45
N GLY A 106 -0.58 -13.11 -11.15
CA GLY A 106 -0.55 -11.71 -10.72
C GLY A 106 -1.15 -11.50 -9.33
N MET A 107 -2.30 -12.13 -9.05
CA MET A 107 -2.93 -12.11 -7.73
C MET A 107 -2.10 -12.80 -6.65
N MET A 108 -1.47 -13.95 -6.95
CA MET A 108 -0.58 -14.62 -6.01
C MET A 108 0.62 -13.74 -5.64
N ILE A 109 1.25 -13.10 -6.64
CA ILE A 109 2.36 -12.17 -6.39
C ILE A 109 1.88 -11.00 -5.53
N ALA A 110 0.71 -10.43 -5.83
CA ALA A 110 0.12 -9.37 -5.03
C ALA A 110 -0.12 -9.82 -3.58
N GLY A 111 -0.70 -10.99 -3.36
CA GLY A 111 -0.96 -11.53 -2.03
C GLY A 111 0.31 -11.80 -1.22
N ILE A 112 1.36 -12.35 -1.85
CA ILE A 112 2.66 -12.62 -1.19
C ILE A 112 3.39 -11.32 -0.85
N THR A 113 3.31 -10.32 -1.72
CA THR A 113 3.99 -9.02 -1.51
C THR A 113 3.19 -8.06 -0.62
N PHE A 114 1.89 -8.30 -0.42
CA PHE A 114 1.01 -7.44 0.37
C PHE A 114 1.51 -7.19 1.82
N PRO A 115 1.94 -8.20 2.60
CA PRO A 115 2.44 -7.97 3.96
C PRO A 115 3.72 -7.13 3.99
N LEU A 116 4.55 -7.22 2.95
CA LEU A 116 5.75 -6.39 2.82
C LEU A 116 5.39 -4.95 2.48
N ALA A 117 4.46 -4.74 1.55
CA ALA A 117 4.03 -3.41 1.13
C ALA A 117 3.26 -2.66 2.23
N TYR A 118 2.35 -3.34 2.92
CA TYR A 118 1.43 -2.72 3.87
C TYR A 118 1.74 -3.03 5.33
N GLY A 119 2.19 -4.25 5.64
CA GLY A 119 2.52 -4.66 7.00
C GLY A 119 3.80 -4.02 7.56
N LEU A 120 4.74 -3.62 6.69
CA LEU A 120 5.98 -2.93 7.09
C LEU A 120 5.85 -1.39 7.12
N SER A 121 4.69 -0.85 6.75
CA SER A 121 4.45 0.60 6.69
C SER A 121 4.72 1.32 8.02
N GLY A 122 4.44 0.67 9.16
CA GLY A 122 4.72 1.22 10.50
C GLY A 122 6.18 1.60 10.74
N TRP A 123 7.13 0.97 10.04
CA TRP A 123 8.54 1.34 10.15
C TRP A 123 8.82 2.73 9.57
N THR A 124 8.15 3.09 8.47
CA THR A 124 8.24 4.45 7.92
C THR A 124 7.60 5.47 8.86
N ASP A 125 6.47 5.13 9.48
CA ASP A 125 5.81 5.99 10.47
C ASP A 125 6.67 6.22 11.72
N PHE A 126 7.38 5.18 12.16
CA PHE A 126 8.31 5.23 13.28
C PHE A 126 9.49 6.18 13.00
N GLN A 127 10.10 6.08 11.81
CA GLN A 127 11.19 6.98 11.41
C GLN A 127 10.71 8.43 11.27
N ALA A 128 9.48 8.62 10.75
CA ALA A 128 8.86 9.94 10.65
C ALA A 128 8.62 10.55 12.03
N GLY A 129 8.10 9.76 12.98
CA GLY A 129 7.88 10.20 14.36
C GLY A 129 9.17 10.57 15.10
N GLN A 130 10.31 9.95 14.76
CA GLN A 130 11.62 10.33 15.30
C GLN A 130 12.23 11.60 14.66
N GLY A 131 11.58 12.18 13.65
CA GLY A 131 12.11 13.32 12.90
C GLY A 131 13.25 12.98 11.94
N ARG A 132 13.55 11.68 11.70
CA ARG A 132 14.66 11.23 10.85
C ARG A 132 14.39 11.32 9.35
N PHE A 133 13.15 11.60 8.94
CA PHE A 133 12.79 11.73 7.52
C PHE A 133 13.44 12.92 6.82
N ARG A 134 13.90 13.95 7.56
CA ARG A 134 14.56 15.13 6.97
C ARG A 134 16.01 14.90 6.53
N GLN A 135 16.63 13.76 6.86
CA GLN A 135 18.05 13.53 6.58
C GLN A 135 18.32 12.70 5.31
N ASN A 136 17.31 12.03 4.73
CA ASN A 136 17.48 11.13 3.59
C ASN A 136 16.54 11.43 2.39
N ALA A 137 16.10 12.68 2.25
CA ALA A 137 15.34 13.15 1.08
C ALA A 137 16.18 14.12 0.25
#